data_AF-A0A3B4A8S3-F1
#
_entry.id   AF-A0A3B4A8S3-F1
#
_cell.length_a   1.000
_cell.length_b   1.000
_cell.length_c   1.000
_cell.angle_alpha   90.00
_cell.angle_beta   90.00
_cell.angle_gamma   90.00
#
_symmetry.space_group_name_H-M   'P 1'
#
loop_
_entity.id
_entity.type
_entity.pdbx_description
1 polymer ?
#
loop_
_entity_poly.entity_id
_entity_poly.type
_entity_poly.pdbx_seq_one_letter_code
_entity_poly.pdbx_strand_id
1 'polypeptide(L)'
;MLFKLTSYIQVVYFFADEHDSVQKKTFTKWINAQFSKTPIKDMFSDLKDGRKLLDLLEGLTGSVLVKRGSTRVHALNNVNKVLQVLHQNNVELVNIGGTDIVDGNHKLTLGLIWSIILHWQVKDVMKDIMSNLQQTNSEKILLSWVRQCTRSYPEVNVLNFTTSWSDGLAFNAILHHFRPNAFSWDHVTRMSPMERLDNAFTVAKNQLNIENLLDPEDVAVQLPDKKSIIMYVTSLFAVLPKDVTMDAIREVETLPRKHKGEAEVLTCFVSLDVQRDEAGSSPRPETPSTVTEPDMELSFSEVDLDTYQTTLEEVLTWLLEAEDTLHGQEEVSDDVEEVKDQFHTHETFMMELTAHQSSVGNVLQAGNQLIAQGHLSEEEEEEIREQMTLLNSRWESLRVASMNRQARLHEVLMELQQQQLQQLSDWLTETEARIRKIETEPGAKDLDTYKEQIEQHKMLQNDLEAEQVKVNSLTHMVVVVDENSGDNATAALEEQLQSLGERWAAVCRWTEERWHKLQEVYMVWQQLQSDQVKGQYL
;
A
#
# COMPACT_ATOMS: atom_id res chain seq x y z
N MET A 1 20.39 21.18 -6.35
CA MET A 1 19.55 19.99 -6.32
C MET A 1 18.96 19.78 -4.89
N LEU A 2 19.06 20.82 -4.05
CA LEU A 2 18.51 21.01 -2.71
C LEU A 2 17.19 21.82 -2.64
N PHE A 3 16.65 22.07 -3.83
CA PHE A 3 15.30 22.55 -4.13
C PHE A 3 14.30 21.38 -4.14
N LYS A 4 14.65 20.28 -3.49
CA LYS A 4 13.95 19.01 -3.72
C LYS A 4 13.19 18.56 -2.52
N LEU A 5 13.06 19.38 -1.50
CA LEU A 5 13.01 18.90 -0.13
C LEU A 5 11.92 19.51 0.72
N THR A 6 11.72 20.80 0.52
CA THR A 6 10.46 21.51 0.70
C THR A 6 9.47 21.07 -0.33
N SER A 7 9.97 20.99 -1.57
CA SER A 7 9.31 20.24 -2.60
C SER A 7 9.02 18.84 -2.07
N TYR A 8 9.93 17.97 -1.60
CA TYR A 8 9.55 16.57 -1.24
C TYR A 8 8.46 16.37 -0.17
N ILE A 9 8.47 17.03 0.98
CA ILE A 9 7.42 16.77 2.01
C ILE A 9 6.08 17.40 1.58
N GLN A 10 6.14 18.54 0.89
CA GLN A 10 4.98 19.13 0.25
C GLN A 10 4.59 18.35 -1.01
N VAL A 11 5.47 17.57 -1.63
CA VAL A 11 5.34 16.73 -2.84
C VAL A 11 4.97 15.29 -2.50
N VAL A 12 5.18 14.79 -1.28
CA VAL A 12 4.65 13.51 -0.80
C VAL A 12 3.22 13.71 -0.32
N TYR A 13 2.93 14.82 0.37
CA TYR A 13 1.55 15.24 0.63
C TYR A 13 0.86 15.75 -0.63
N PHE A 14 1.53 16.46 -1.55
CA PHE A 14 0.96 16.85 -2.84
C PHE A 14 0.89 15.69 -3.82
N PHE A 15 1.79 14.70 -3.86
CA PHE A 15 1.61 13.50 -4.70
C PHE A 15 0.56 12.58 -4.08
N ALA A 16 0.45 12.47 -2.75
CA ALA A 16 -0.66 11.75 -2.14
C ALA A 16 -1.99 12.48 -2.38
N ASP A 17 -2.04 13.81 -2.29
CA ASP A 17 -3.25 14.62 -2.54
C ASP A 17 -3.53 14.77 -4.06
N GLU A 18 -2.52 14.76 -4.92
CA GLU A 18 -2.61 14.79 -6.39
C GLU A 18 -3.00 13.40 -6.89
N HIS A 19 -2.41 12.30 -6.38
CA HIS A 19 -2.87 10.93 -6.62
C HIS A 19 -4.27 10.73 -6.04
N ASP A 20 -4.59 11.22 -4.84
CA ASP A 20 -5.95 11.17 -4.29
C ASP A 20 -6.91 12.04 -5.12
N SER A 21 -6.45 13.17 -5.69
CA SER A 21 -7.26 14.01 -6.58
C SER A 21 -7.48 13.37 -7.95
N VAL A 22 -6.45 12.72 -8.50
CA VAL A 22 -6.48 11.99 -9.78
C VAL A 22 -7.31 10.72 -9.61
N GLN A 23 -7.15 9.99 -8.50
CA GLN A 23 -8.01 8.87 -8.12
C GLN A 23 -9.44 9.37 -7.94
N LYS A 24 -9.68 10.46 -7.20
CA LYS A 24 -11.02 11.06 -7.06
C LYS A 24 -11.63 11.38 -8.42
N LYS A 25 -10.89 12.02 -9.33
CA LYS A 25 -11.34 12.40 -10.67
C LYS A 25 -11.66 11.15 -11.51
N THR A 26 -10.73 10.20 -11.55
CA THR A 26 -10.82 8.94 -12.30
C THR A 26 -11.95 8.07 -11.77
N PHE A 27 -12.06 7.90 -10.45
CA PHE A 27 -13.12 7.12 -9.80
C PHE A 27 -14.48 7.80 -9.99
N THR A 28 -14.56 9.13 -9.91
CA THR A 28 -15.81 9.86 -10.19
C THR A 28 -16.25 9.67 -11.64
N LYS A 29 -15.34 9.76 -12.60
CA LYS A 29 -15.61 9.46 -14.02
C LYS A 29 -16.06 8.02 -14.22
N TRP A 30 -15.39 7.07 -13.56
CA TRP A 30 -15.76 5.66 -13.63
C TRP A 30 -17.16 5.39 -13.05
N ILE A 31 -17.44 5.92 -11.86
CA ILE A 31 -18.76 5.81 -11.23
C ILE A 31 -19.82 6.38 -12.19
N ASN A 32 -19.59 7.57 -12.73
CA ASN A 32 -20.49 8.20 -13.69
C ASN A 32 -20.63 7.41 -15.00
N ALA A 33 -19.62 6.66 -15.43
CA ALA A 33 -19.72 5.79 -16.60
C ALA A 33 -20.58 4.54 -16.33
N GLN A 34 -20.60 4.04 -15.08
CA GLN A 34 -21.50 2.95 -14.67
C GLN A 34 -22.96 3.40 -14.47
N PHE A 35 -23.23 4.72 -14.47
CA PHE A 35 -24.52 5.31 -14.13
C PHE A 35 -25.09 6.28 -15.15
N SER A 36 -26.37 6.16 -15.48
CA SER A 36 -27.04 7.08 -16.42
C SER A 36 -28.01 8.08 -15.79
N LYS A 37 -28.42 7.92 -14.53
CA LYS A 37 -29.56 8.67 -13.95
C LYS A 37 -29.18 10.02 -13.35
N THR A 38 -28.20 10.07 -12.44
CA THR A 38 -27.72 11.31 -11.82
C THR A 38 -26.22 11.22 -11.54
N PRO A 39 -25.38 12.01 -12.24
CA PRO A 39 -23.94 11.94 -12.03
C PRO A 39 -23.55 12.48 -10.65
N ILE A 40 -22.48 11.90 -10.11
CA ILE A 40 -21.75 12.40 -8.96
C ILE A 40 -20.91 13.60 -9.40
N LYS A 41 -20.97 14.67 -8.61
CA LYS A 41 -20.15 15.87 -8.81
C LYS A 41 -18.95 15.85 -7.87
N ASP A 42 -19.18 15.52 -6.62
CA ASP A 42 -18.12 15.42 -5.61
C ASP A 42 -18.32 14.17 -4.78
N MET A 43 -17.48 13.17 -5.06
CA MET A 43 -17.55 11.84 -4.45
C MET A 43 -17.54 11.88 -2.90
N PHE A 44 -16.81 12.81 -2.28
CA PHE A 44 -16.70 12.85 -0.82
C PHE A 44 -17.93 13.42 -0.12
N SER A 45 -18.76 14.19 -0.81
CA SER A 45 -20.03 14.71 -0.28
C SER A 45 -21.22 13.87 -0.75
N ASP A 46 -21.23 13.47 -2.01
CA ASP A 46 -22.33 12.77 -2.67
C ASP A 46 -22.49 11.30 -2.24
N LEU A 47 -21.46 10.66 -1.68
CA LEU A 47 -21.52 9.27 -1.23
C LEU A 47 -21.87 9.12 0.27
N LYS A 48 -21.84 10.21 1.04
CA LYS A 48 -21.99 10.17 2.52
C LYS A 48 -23.32 9.59 2.98
N ASP A 49 -24.39 9.75 2.18
CA ASP A 49 -25.72 9.25 2.53
C ASP A 49 -25.95 7.77 2.17
N GLY A 50 -24.96 7.14 1.53
CA GLY A 50 -24.95 5.76 1.08
C GLY A 50 -25.93 5.43 -0.05
N ARG A 51 -26.73 6.38 -0.54
CA ARG A 51 -27.77 6.09 -1.55
C ARG A 51 -27.17 5.82 -2.91
N LYS A 52 -26.26 6.70 -3.35
CA LYS A 52 -25.55 6.53 -4.62
C LYS A 52 -24.64 5.30 -4.62
N LEU A 53 -24.09 4.92 -3.46
CA LEU A 53 -23.37 3.65 -3.30
C LEU A 53 -24.30 2.44 -3.48
N LEU A 54 -25.51 2.49 -2.93
CA LEU A 54 -26.51 1.44 -3.15
C LEU A 54 -26.94 1.40 -4.62
N ASP A 55 -27.22 2.54 -5.26
CA ASP A 55 -27.48 2.59 -6.71
C ASP A 55 -26.36 1.88 -7.50
N LEU A 56 -25.10 2.05 -7.09
CA LEU A 56 -23.93 1.51 -7.80
C LEU A 56 -23.94 0.00 -7.72
N LEU A 57 -24.13 -0.50 -6.50
CA LEU A 57 -24.21 -1.93 -6.27
C LEU A 57 -25.45 -2.55 -6.91
N GLU A 58 -26.58 -1.83 -7.03
CA GLU A 58 -27.72 -2.33 -7.81
C GLU A 58 -27.33 -2.53 -9.28
N GLY A 59 -26.60 -1.58 -9.88
CA GLY A 59 -26.11 -1.68 -11.26
C GLY A 59 -25.12 -2.82 -11.47
N LEU A 60 -24.18 -3.00 -10.53
CA LEU A 60 -23.13 -4.02 -10.63
C LEU A 60 -23.60 -5.44 -10.28
N THR A 61 -24.50 -5.59 -9.31
CA THR A 61 -25.01 -6.89 -8.87
C THR A 61 -26.28 -7.33 -9.61
N GLY A 62 -26.99 -6.39 -10.25
CA GLY A 62 -28.32 -6.60 -10.80
C GLY A 62 -29.42 -6.82 -9.75
N SER A 63 -29.11 -6.68 -8.46
CA SER A 63 -30.06 -6.83 -7.36
C SER A 63 -30.68 -5.49 -6.96
N VAL A 64 -31.98 -5.46 -6.63
CA VAL A 64 -32.64 -4.24 -6.16
C VAL A 64 -32.39 -4.03 -4.67
N LEU A 65 -31.86 -2.87 -4.28
CA LEU A 65 -31.45 -2.51 -2.93
C LEU A 65 -32.30 -1.36 -2.38
N VAL A 66 -32.87 -1.56 -1.19
CA VAL A 66 -33.74 -0.58 -0.54
C VAL A 66 -32.94 0.57 0.05
N LYS A 67 -33.26 1.81 -0.35
CA LYS A 67 -32.65 3.05 0.15
C LYS A 67 -33.52 3.68 1.24
N ARG A 68 -32.91 4.05 2.38
CA ARG A 68 -33.60 4.68 3.52
C ARG A 68 -33.50 6.20 3.48
N GLY A 69 -34.24 6.88 4.37
CA GLY A 69 -34.43 8.34 4.48
C GLY A 69 -33.16 9.22 4.50
N SER A 70 -33.30 10.51 4.82
CA SER A 70 -32.21 11.51 4.65
C SER A 70 -31.48 11.88 5.94
N THR A 71 -31.85 11.30 7.09
CA THR A 71 -31.18 11.61 8.37
C THR A 71 -29.85 10.86 8.47
N ARG A 72 -28.94 11.33 9.34
CA ARG A 72 -27.63 10.66 9.58
C ARG A 72 -27.78 9.18 9.95
N VAL A 73 -28.80 8.83 10.73
CA VAL A 73 -29.09 7.43 11.08
C VAL A 73 -29.50 6.61 9.85
N HIS A 74 -30.23 7.19 8.90
CA HIS A 74 -30.53 6.53 7.64
C HIS A 74 -29.30 6.40 6.74
N ALA A 75 -28.43 7.42 6.70
CA ALA A 75 -27.15 7.36 5.99
C ALA A 75 -26.28 6.21 6.48
N LEU A 76 -26.11 6.07 7.80
CA LEU A 76 -25.36 4.97 8.40
C LEU A 76 -25.96 3.60 8.06
N ASN A 77 -27.29 3.48 8.08
CA ASN A 77 -27.95 2.23 7.67
C ASN A 77 -27.74 1.90 6.18
N ASN A 78 -27.78 2.91 5.31
CA ASN A 78 -27.52 2.72 3.88
C ASN A 78 -26.07 2.27 3.65
N VAL A 79 -25.10 2.96 4.26
CA VAL A 79 -23.68 2.58 4.14
C VAL A 79 -23.41 1.20 4.74
N ASN A 80 -23.94 0.88 5.91
CA ASN A 80 -23.80 -0.47 6.47
C ASN A 80 -24.41 -1.54 5.55
N LYS A 81 -25.49 -1.21 4.83
CA LYS A 81 -26.05 -2.11 3.82
C LYS A 81 -25.11 -2.28 2.63
N VAL A 82 -24.44 -1.22 2.17
CA VAL A 82 -23.37 -1.29 1.15
C VAL A 82 -22.28 -2.25 1.61
N LEU A 83 -21.72 -2.05 2.80
CA LEU A 83 -20.67 -2.91 3.36
C LEU A 83 -21.11 -4.37 3.46
N GLN A 84 -22.36 -4.61 3.87
CA GLN A 84 -22.94 -5.96 3.90
C GLN A 84 -22.99 -6.60 2.51
N VAL A 85 -23.45 -5.86 1.49
CA VAL A 85 -23.51 -6.37 0.11
C VAL A 85 -22.11 -6.66 -0.43
N LEU A 86 -21.13 -5.83 -0.12
CA LEU A 86 -19.73 -6.07 -0.47
C LEU A 86 -19.20 -7.37 0.15
N HIS A 87 -19.44 -7.56 1.45
CA HIS A 87 -19.06 -8.79 2.14
C HIS A 87 -19.76 -10.04 1.56
N GLN A 88 -21.04 -9.93 1.21
CA GLN A 88 -21.80 -11.01 0.55
C GLN A 88 -21.26 -11.39 -0.84
N ASN A 89 -20.58 -10.47 -1.51
CA ASN A 89 -19.93 -10.71 -2.80
C ASN A 89 -18.43 -11.03 -2.65
N ASN A 90 -17.96 -11.40 -1.46
CA ASN A 90 -16.55 -11.72 -1.18
C ASN A 90 -15.59 -10.55 -1.48
N VAL A 91 -16.02 -9.32 -1.23
CA VAL A 91 -15.13 -8.15 -1.23
C VAL A 91 -14.56 -7.99 0.18
N GLU A 92 -13.25 -8.11 0.29
CA GLU A 92 -12.52 -7.87 1.54
C GLU A 92 -12.35 -6.36 1.76
N LEU A 93 -12.75 -5.88 2.93
CA LEU A 93 -12.63 -4.49 3.34
C LEU A 93 -11.77 -4.45 4.60
N VAL A 94 -10.65 -3.74 4.54
CA VAL A 94 -9.72 -3.59 5.66
C VAL A 94 -9.99 -2.24 6.31
N ASN A 95 -10.37 -2.22 7.58
CA ASN A 95 -10.51 -1.01 8.41
C ASN A 95 -11.46 0.07 7.84
N ILE A 96 -12.55 -0.33 7.15
CA ILE A 96 -13.58 0.60 6.66
C ILE A 96 -14.90 0.34 7.38
N GLY A 97 -15.30 1.27 8.24
CA GLY A 97 -16.59 1.29 8.93
C GLY A 97 -17.62 2.18 8.26
N GLY A 98 -18.90 1.98 8.60
CA GLY A 98 -19.98 2.80 8.06
C GLY A 98 -19.93 4.27 8.51
N THR A 99 -19.37 4.53 9.69
CA THR A 99 -19.17 5.89 10.22
C THR A 99 -18.16 6.67 9.41
N ASP A 100 -17.09 6.03 8.93
CA ASP A 100 -16.02 6.67 8.19
C ASP A 100 -16.52 7.33 6.90
N ILE A 101 -17.42 6.64 6.19
CA ILE A 101 -18.01 7.13 4.95
C ILE A 101 -19.06 8.23 5.22
N VAL A 102 -19.89 8.04 6.25
CA VAL A 102 -20.93 9.02 6.61
C VAL A 102 -20.33 10.31 7.13
N ASP A 103 -19.22 10.23 7.86
CA ASP A 103 -18.54 11.40 8.43
C ASP A 103 -17.61 12.06 7.37
N GLY A 104 -17.24 11.32 6.32
CA GLY A 104 -16.61 11.86 5.10
C GLY A 104 -15.09 11.72 5.10
N ASN A 105 -14.55 10.63 5.64
CA ASN A 105 -13.13 10.33 5.57
C ASN A 105 -12.73 10.05 4.10
N HIS A 106 -11.95 10.96 3.50
CA HIS A 106 -11.60 10.92 2.08
C HIS A 106 -10.80 9.65 1.72
N LYS A 107 -9.79 9.30 2.53
CA LYS A 107 -8.92 8.13 2.30
C LYS A 107 -9.70 6.82 2.34
N LEU A 108 -10.55 6.66 3.36
CA LEU A 108 -11.39 5.45 3.50
C LEU A 108 -12.49 5.39 2.43
N THR A 109 -12.99 6.54 1.97
CA THR A 109 -13.92 6.59 0.83
C THR A 109 -13.25 6.16 -0.48
N LEU A 110 -12.02 6.63 -0.75
CA LEU A 110 -11.23 6.17 -1.89
C LEU A 110 -10.93 4.67 -1.81
N GLY A 111 -10.55 4.18 -0.62
CA GLY A 111 -10.32 2.75 -0.37
C GLY A 111 -11.55 1.88 -0.63
N LEU A 112 -12.73 2.34 -0.19
CA LEU A 112 -14.01 1.66 -0.45
C LEU A 112 -14.30 1.57 -1.95
N ILE A 113 -14.23 2.69 -2.67
CA ILE A 113 -14.51 2.73 -4.10
C ILE A 113 -13.50 1.91 -4.90
N TRP A 114 -12.22 1.95 -4.53
CA TRP A 114 -11.21 1.09 -5.12
C TRP A 114 -11.52 -0.40 -4.92
N SER A 115 -11.98 -0.81 -3.74
CA SER A 115 -12.34 -2.21 -3.47
C SER A 115 -13.48 -2.69 -4.38
N ILE A 116 -14.46 -1.81 -4.66
CA ILE A 116 -15.55 -2.07 -5.62
C ILE A 116 -14.99 -2.22 -7.04
N ILE A 117 -14.17 -1.26 -7.48
CA ILE A 117 -13.54 -1.27 -8.81
C ILE A 117 -12.69 -2.53 -9.01
N LEU A 118 -11.83 -2.85 -8.03
CA LEU A 118 -10.96 -4.01 -8.06
C LEU A 118 -11.77 -5.30 -8.22
N HIS A 119 -12.90 -5.43 -7.53
CA HIS A 119 -13.75 -6.61 -7.62
C HIS A 119 -14.48 -6.70 -8.97
N TRP A 120 -15.30 -5.70 -9.32
CA TRP A 120 -16.20 -5.78 -10.48
C TRP A 120 -15.59 -5.36 -11.81
N GLN A 121 -14.60 -4.46 -11.83
CA GLN A 121 -13.97 -4.05 -13.08
C GLN A 121 -12.71 -4.87 -13.36
N VAL A 122 -11.87 -5.11 -12.35
CA VAL A 122 -10.56 -5.76 -12.58
C VAL A 122 -10.67 -7.28 -12.48
N LYS A 123 -11.06 -7.81 -11.31
CA LYS A 123 -11.13 -9.25 -11.08
C LYS A 123 -12.21 -9.92 -11.94
N ASP A 124 -13.40 -9.33 -12.05
CA ASP A 124 -14.48 -9.92 -12.85
C ASP A 124 -14.16 -10.00 -14.35
N VAL A 125 -13.57 -8.94 -14.94
CA VAL A 125 -13.16 -8.94 -16.36
C VAL A 125 -12.11 -10.01 -16.69
N MET A 126 -11.29 -10.38 -15.70
CA MET A 126 -10.23 -11.38 -15.82
C MET A 126 -10.61 -12.75 -15.27
N LYS A 127 -11.83 -12.92 -14.74
CA LYS A 127 -12.25 -14.12 -14.00
C LYS A 127 -11.97 -15.41 -14.75
N ASP A 128 -12.33 -15.48 -16.02
CA ASP A 128 -12.10 -16.66 -16.87
C ASP A 128 -10.62 -16.97 -17.05
N ILE A 129 -9.77 -15.94 -17.17
CA ILE A 129 -8.33 -16.11 -17.37
C ILE A 129 -7.67 -16.51 -16.06
N MET A 130 -8.08 -15.89 -14.95
CA MET A 130 -7.64 -16.24 -13.60
C MET A 130 -7.95 -17.71 -13.28
N SER A 131 -9.15 -18.19 -13.63
CA SER A 131 -9.51 -19.60 -13.43
C SER A 131 -8.77 -20.53 -14.37
N ASN A 132 -8.66 -20.18 -15.66
CA ASN A 132 -8.02 -21.05 -16.66
C ASN A 132 -6.51 -21.18 -16.44
N LEU A 133 -5.85 -20.11 -15.99
CA LEU A 133 -4.40 -20.08 -15.75
C LEU A 133 -4.04 -20.33 -14.27
N GLN A 134 -5.03 -20.49 -13.39
CA GLN A 134 -4.85 -20.60 -11.93
C GLN A 134 -3.99 -19.47 -11.36
N GLN A 135 -4.26 -18.24 -11.80
CA GLN A 135 -3.54 -17.04 -11.37
C GLN A 135 -4.48 -16.11 -10.61
N THR A 136 -4.07 -15.69 -9.42
CA THR A 136 -4.86 -14.78 -8.56
C THR A 136 -4.43 -13.32 -8.71
N ASN A 137 -3.23 -13.06 -9.25
CA ASN A 137 -2.67 -11.73 -9.37
C ASN A 137 -3.07 -11.05 -10.69
N SER A 138 -4.04 -10.15 -10.62
CA SER A 138 -4.53 -9.37 -11.77
C SER A 138 -3.46 -8.49 -12.41
N GLU A 139 -2.55 -7.93 -11.61
CA GLU A 139 -1.48 -7.07 -12.11
C GLU A 139 -0.50 -7.85 -13.00
N LYS A 140 -0.12 -9.06 -12.58
CA LYS A 140 0.75 -9.94 -13.39
C LYS A 140 0.08 -10.29 -14.72
N ILE A 141 -1.20 -10.64 -14.69
CA ILE A 141 -1.97 -10.97 -15.89
C ILE A 141 -1.98 -9.77 -16.85
N LEU A 142 -2.35 -8.58 -16.36
CA LEU A 142 -2.34 -7.36 -17.18
C LEU A 142 -0.95 -7.04 -17.71
N LEU A 143 0.09 -7.12 -16.88
CA LEU A 143 1.44 -6.77 -17.28
C LEU A 143 1.97 -7.72 -18.35
N SER A 144 1.66 -9.02 -18.23
CA SER A 144 1.99 -10.01 -19.25
C SER A 144 1.29 -9.72 -20.57
N TRP A 145 -0.02 -9.40 -20.54
CA TRP A 145 -0.80 -9.06 -21.73
C TRP A 145 -0.25 -7.80 -22.43
N VAL A 146 0.02 -6.74 -21.66
CA VAL A 146 0.55 -5.49 -22.20
C VAL A 146 1.91 -5.74 -22.86
N ARG A 147 2.80 -6.49 -22.22
CA ARG A 147 4.12 -6.79 -22.78
C ARG A 147 4.05 -7.62 -24.06
N GLN A 148 3.10 -8.56 -24.16
CA GLN A 148 2.86 -9.28 -25.40
C GLN A 148 2.40 -8.34 -26.52
N CYS A 149 1.48 -7.43 -26.22
CA CYS A 149 0.99 -6.44 -27.19
C CYS A 149 2.12 -5.49 -27.66
N THR A 150 3.03 -5.11 -26.76
CA THR A 150 4.08 -4.13 -27.02
C THR A 150 5.41 -4.73 -27.50
N ARG A 151 5.52 -6.06 -27.59
CA ARG A 151 6.78 -6.76 -27.94
C ARG A 151 7.39 -6.35 -29.28
N SER A 152 6.57 -5.91 -30.24
CA SER A 152 7.01 -5.49 -31.58
C SER A 152 7.47 -4.03 -31.65
N TYR A 153 7.46 -3.30 -30.54
CA TYR A 153 7.78 -1.87 -30.48
C TYR A 153 9.06 -1.66 -29.64
N PRO A 154 10.24 -1.53 -30.26
CA PRO A 154 11.52 -1.45 -29.56
C PRO A 154 11.63 -0.28 -28.58
N GLU A 155 10.90 0.81 -28.83
CA GLU A 155 10.88 2.01 -28.00
C GLU A 155 10.04 1.84 -26.72
N VAL A 156 9.29 0.73 -26.60
CA VAL A 156 8.33 0.50 -25.51
C VAL A 156 8.78 -0.66 -24.63
N ASN A 157 9.01 -0.37 -23.36
CA ASN A 157 9.29 -1.40 -22.36
C ASN A 157 8.45 -1.18 -21.11
N VAL A 158 7.40 -1.98 -20.96
CA VAL A 158 6.48 -1.88 -19.82
C VAL A 158 6.93 -2.79 -18.69
N LEU A 159 7.22 -2.19 -17.53
CA LEU A 159 7.71 -2.86 -16.32
C LEU A 159 6.78 -2.66 -15.12
N ASN A 160 5.95 -1.62 -15.12
CA ASN A 160 5.05 -1.27 -14.01
C ASN A 160 3.77 -0.59 -14.55
N PHE A 161 2.84 -0.24 -13.65
CA PHE A 161 1.62 0.53 -13.96
C PHE A 161 1.72 2.00 -13.54
N THR A 162 2.93 2.56 -13.49
CA THR A 162 3.17 3.97 -13.16
C THR A 162 4.04 4.61 -14.24
N THR A 163 5.36 4.62 -14.05
CA THR A 163 6.32 5.32 -14.89
C THR A 163 6.47 4.76 -16.31
N SER A 164 6.14 3.49 -16.53
CA SER A 164 6.14 2.90 -17.88
C SER A 164 5.07 3.47 -18.83
N TRP A 165 4.14 4.28 -18.32
CA TRP A 165 2.99 4.79 -19.06
C TRP A 165 3.01 6.30 -19.25
N SER A 166 3.90 7.02 -18.58
CA SER A 166 3.90 8.50 -18.52
C SER A 166 4.25 9.18 -19.85
N ASP A 167 4.97 8.48 -20.73
CA ASP A 167 5.34 9.01 -22.06
C ASP A 167 4.28 8.76 -23.14
N GLY A 168 3.19 8.06 -22.81
CA GLY A 168 2.08 7.71 -23.68
C GLY A 168 2.36 6.64 -24.74
N LEU A 169 3.59 6.12 -24.87
CA LEU A 169 3.92 5.17 -25.93
C LEU A 169 3.26 3.80 -25.70
N ALA A 170 3.19 3.34 -24.46
CA ALA A 170 2.56 2.06 -24.11
C ALA A 170 1.08 1.98 -24.53
N PHE A 171 0.30 3.04 -24.29
CA PHE A 171 -1.10 3.09 -24.71
C PHE A 171 -1.25 3.02 -26.22
N ASN A 172 -0.45 3.81 -26.95
CA ASN A 172 -0.47 3.81 -28.41
C ASN A 172 -0.01 2.48 -28.99
N ALA A 173 0.98 1.81 -28.38
CA ALA A 173 1.48 0.54 -28.87
C ALA A 173 0.40 -0.56 -28.79
N ILE A 174 -0.36 -0.60 -27.68
CA ILE A 174 -1.50 -1.52 -27.52
C ILE A 174 -2.56 -1.24 -28.60
N LEU A 175 -2.94 0.02 -28.79
CA LEU A 175 -3.96 0.39 -29.78
C LEU A 175 -3.49 0.07 -31.21
N HIS A 176 -2.25 0.42 -31.55
CA HIS A 176 -1.67 0.15 -32.87
C HIS A 176 -1.48 -1.35 -33.12
N HIS A 177 -1.20 -2.15 -32.09
CA HIS A 177 -1.12 -3.61 -32.21
C HIS A 177 -2.43 -4.22 -32.74
N PHE A 178 -3.58 -3.82 -32.17
CA PHE A 178 -4.89 -4.33 -32.59
C PHE A 178 -5.54 -3.54 -33.73
N ARG A 179 -5.09 -2.31 -33.98
CA ARG A 179 -5.60 -1.39 -35.00
C ARG A 179 -4.44 -0.66 -35.71
N PRO A 180 -3.61 -1.37 -36.50
CA PRO A 180 -2.42 -0.78 -37.15
C PRO A 180 -2.76 0.30 -38.18
N ASN A 181 -4.01 0.31 -38.68
CA ASN A 181 -4.48 1.31 -39.65
C ASN A 181 -5.09 2.55 -38.99
N ALA A 182 -5.21 2.60 -37.65
CA ALA A 182 -5.83 3.72 -36.95
C ALA A 182 -4.99 5.00 -37.03
N PHE A 183 -3.67 4.86 -36.98
CA PHE A 183 -2.70 5.95 -37.02
C PHE A 183 -1.31 5.40 -37.37
N SER A 184 -0.36 6.28 -37.73
CA SER A 184 1.01 5.91 -38.04
C SER A 184 1.88 5.86 -36.79
N TRP A 185 2.51 4.72 -36.50
CA TRP A 185 3.46 4.58 -35.38
C TRP A 185 4.61 5.60 -35.44
N ASP A 186 5.20 5.78 -36.62
CA ASP A 186 6.28 6.76 -36.83
C ASP A 186 5.87 8.18 -36.46
N HIS A 187 4.60 8.53 -36.65
CA HIS A 187 4.10 9.85 -36.25
C HIS A 187 4.03 9.97 -34.72
N VAL A 188 3.50 8.96 -34.05
CA VAL A 188 3.35 8.91 -32.58
C VAL A 188 4.70 9.02 -31.88
N THR A 189 5.75 8.36 -32.38
CA THR A 189 7.10 8.44 -31.77
C THR A 189 7.70 9.83 -31.81
N ARG A 190 7.25 10.72 -32.71
CA ARG A 190 7.70 12.11 -32.81
C ARG A 190 6.87 13.11 -32.01
N MET A 191 5.70 12.71 -31.52
CA MET A 191 4.80 13.55 -30.72
C MET A 191 5.30 13.70 -29.28
N SER A 192 4.89 14.77 -28.60
CA SER A 192 5.12 14.93 -27.17
C SER A 192 4.28 13.95 -26.33
N PRO A 193 4.65 13.66 -25.07
CA PRO A 193 3.87 12.79 -24.18
C PRO A 193 2.38 13.18 -24.09
N MET A 194 2.09 14.48 -23.93
CA MET A 194 0.71 14.99 -23.88
C MET A 194 -0.08 14.67 -25.16
N GLU A 195 0.51 14.91 -26.33
CA GLU A 195 -0.13 14.64 -27.61
C GLU A 195 -0.31 13.13 -27.85
N ARG A 196 0.63 12.30 -27.41
CA ARG A 196 0.52 10.83 -27.49
C ARG A 196 -0.63 10.31 -26.63
N LEU A 197 -0.75 10.81 -25.40
CA LEU A 197 -1.82 10.42 -24.48
C LEU A 197 -3.19 10.87 -25.01
N ASP A 198 -3.29 12.12 -25.47
CA ASP A 198 -4.52 12.64 -26.09
C ASP A 198 -4.91 11.82 -27.34
N ASN A 199 -3.94 11.47 -28.19
CA ASN A 199 -4.17 10.61 -29.34
C ASN A 199 -4.70 9.23 -28.93
N ALA A 200 -4.05 8.58 -27.97
CA ALA A 200 -4.46 7.26 -27.50
C ALA A 200 -5.88 7.28 -26.93
N PHE A 201 -6.20 8.23 -26.07
CA PHE A 201 -7.52 8.32 -25.45
C PHE A 201 -8.61 8.66 -26.48
N THR A 202 -8.31 9.54 -27.43
CA THR A 202 -9.21 9.88 -28.54
C THR A 202 -9.47 8.66 -29.43
N VAL A 203 -8.44 7.88 -29.78
CA VAL A 203 -8.59 6.67 -30.59
C VAL A 203 -9.38 5.60 -29.84
N ALA A 204 -9.08 5.38 -28.56
CA ALA A 204 -9.81 4.43 -27.71
C ALA A 204 -11.31 4.79 -27.61
N LYS A 205 -11.64 6.07 -27.40
CA LYS A 205 -13.03 6.54 -27.37
C LYS A 205 -13.74 6.36 -28.71
N ASN A 206 -13.12 6.80 -29.80
CA ASN A 206 -13.77 6.79 -31.12
C ASN A 206 -13.89 5.39 -31.74
N GLN A 207 -12.91 4.50 -31.50
CA GLN A 207 -12.86 3.19 -32.14
C GLN A 207 -13.29 2.03 -31.25
N LEU A 208 -13.15 2.16 -29.94
CA LEU A 208 -13.45 1.09 -28.97
C LEU A 208 -14.58 1.47 -28.00
N ASN A 209 -15.10 2.70 -28.09
CA ASN A 209 -16.13 3.23 -27.18
C ASN A 209 -15.73 3.15 -25.70
N ILE A 210 -14.44 3.36 -25.42
CA ILE A 210 -13.90 3.43 -24.06
C ILE A 210 -13.96 4.87 -23.58
N GLU A 211 -14.58 5.12 -22.42
CA GLU A 211 -14.67 6.47 -21.86
C GLU A 211 -13.30 6.99 -21.39
N ASN A 212 -13.07 8.30 -21.48
CA ASN A 212 -11.82 8.93 -21.09
C ASN A 212 -11.73 9.08 -19.56
N LEU A 213 -11.41 7.98 -18.89
CA LEU A 213 -11.26 7.95 -17.43
C LEU A 213 -10.06 8.77 -16.95
N LEU A 214 -9.00 8.83 -17.77
CA LEU A 214 -7.77 9.57 -17.51
C LEU A 214 -7.73 10.82 -18.37
N ASP A 215 -7.12 11.88 -17.85
CA ASP A 215 -6.75 13.05 -18.64
C ASP A 215 -5.24 13.02 -18.93
N PRO A 216 -4.79 13.50 -20.11
CA PRO A 216 -3.38 13.46 -20.50
C PRO A 216 -2.45 14.12 -19.46
N GLU A 217 -2.87 15.24 -18.86
CA GLU A 217 -2.10 15.96 -17.85
C GLU A 217 -1.88 15.17 -16.55
N ASP A 218 -2.82 14.28 -16.19
CA ASP A 218 -2.74 13.48 -14.98
C ASP A 218 -1.80 12.26 -15.16
N VAL A 219 -1.44 11.95 -16.41
CA VAL A 219 -0.58 10.81 -16.78
C VAL A 219 0.79 11.27 -17.27
N ALA A 220 0.91 12.43 -17.92
CA ALA A 220 2.18 13.00 -18.39
C ALA A 220 3.04 13.61 -17.26
N VAL A 221 3.07 12.93 -16.11
CA VAL A 221 3.79 13.32 -14.89
C VAL A 221 4.89 12.32 -14.56
N GLN A 222 5.77 12.66 -13.62
CA GLN A 222 6.90 11.80 -13.26
C GLN A 222 6.46 10.45 -12.68
N LEU A 223 5.38 10.44 -11.89
CA LEU A 223 4.85 9.26 -11.23
C LEU A 223 3.31 9.24 -11.32
N PRO A 224 2.73 8.67 -12.39
CA PRO A 224 1.28 8.53 -12.53
C PRO A 224 0.68 7.60 -11.47
N ASP A 225 -0.57 7.83 -11.09
CA ASP A 225 -1.27 6.98 -10.12
C ASP A 225 -1.49 5.56 -10.65
N LYS A 226 -0.98 4.57 -9.91
CA LYS A 226 -1.02 3.15 -10.28
C LYS A 226 -2.43 2.64 -10.51
N LYS A 227 -3.37 2.97 -9.62
CA LYS A 227 -4.75 2.46 -9.64
C LYS A 227 -5.49 2.98 -10.87
N SER A 228 -5.33 4.26 -11.18
CA SER A 228 -5.94 4.93 -12.32
C SER A 228 -5.43 4.35 -13.65
N ILE A 229 -4.13 4.07 -13.78
CA ILE A 229 -3.58 3.37 -14.96
C ILE A 229 -4.17 1.95 -15.08
N ILE A 230 -4.18 1.17 -13.99
CA ILE A 230 -4.76 -0.19 -14.00
C ILE A 230 -6.23 -0.15 -14.45
N MET A 231 -7.03 0.81 -13.97
CA MET A 231 -8.44 0.94 -14.37
C MET A 231 -8.60 1.17 -15.88
N TYR A 232 -7.80 2.07 -16.45
CA TYR A 232 -7.90 2.38 -17.87
C TYR A 232 -7.40 1.23 -18.74
N VAL A 233 -6.26 0.62 -18.36
CA VAL A 233 -5.72 -0.56 -19.06
C VAL A 233 -6.68 -1.75 -18.98
N THR A 234 -7.35 -1.95 -17.84
CA THR A 234 -8.40 -2.97 -17.70
C THR A 234 -9.58 -2.71 -18.64
N SER A 235 -9.92 -1.44 -18.88
CA SER A 235 -10.98 -1.07 -19.83
C SER A 235 -10.60 -1.42 -21.28
N LEU A 236 -9.32 -1.24 -21.64
CA LEU A 236 -8.77 -1.72 -22.92
C LEU A 236 -8.81 -3.25 -23.00
N PHE A 237 -8.33 -3.93 -21.96
CA PHE A 237 -8.32 -5.39 -21.87
C PHE A 237 -9.71 -6.02 -21.95
N ALA A 238 -10.73 -5.33 -21.45
CA ALA A 238 -12.11 -5.82 -21.47
C ALA A 238 -12.68 -5.96 -22.89
N VAL A 239 -12.25 -5.11 -23.82
CA VAL A 239 -12.82 -5.02 -25.18
C VAL A 239 -11.89 -5.51 -26.28
N LEU A 240 -10.61 -5.73 -25.97
CA LEU A 240 -9.59 -6.22 -26.90
C LEU A 240 -9.35 -7.73 -26.71
N PRO A 241 -8.80 -8.43 -27.73
CA PRO A 241 -8.44 -9.84 -27.60
C PRO A 241 -7.51 -10.12 -26.41
N LYS A 242 -7.84 -11.16 -25.64
CA LYS A 242 -7.19 -11.51 -24.38
C LYS A 242 -6.23 -12.70 -24.55
N ASP A 243 -5.14 -12.50 -25.28
CA ASP A 243 -4.18 -13.58 -25.61
C ASP A 243 -3.09 -13.76 -24.54
N VAL A 244 -3.48 -14.12 -23.31
CA VAL A 244 -2.55 -14.33 -22.19
C VAL A 244 -2.12 -15.79 -22.08
N THR A 245 -0.81 -16.03 -21.91
CA THR A 245 -0.22 -17.37 -21.79
C THR A 245 0.60 -17.52 -20.51
N MET A 246 0.71 -18.74 -19.98
CA MET A 246 1.52 -19.00 -18.78
C MET A 246 3.00 -18.62 -18.96
N ASP A 247 3.56 -18.83 -20.15
CA ASP A 247 4.97 -18.48 -20.42
C ASP A 247 5.20 -16.96 -20.37
N ALA A 248 4.24 -16.16 -20.86
CA ALA A 248 4.31 -14.71 -20.75
C ALA A 248 4.17 -14.23 -19.30
N ILE A 249 3.38 -14.91 -18.47
CA ILE A 249 3.28 -14.62 -17.03
C ILE A 249 4.61 -14.93 -16.32
N ARG A 250 5.23 -16.08 -16.63
CA ARG A 250 6.55 -16.44 -16.09
C ARG A 250 7.65 -15.46 -16.50
N GLU A 251 7.61 -14.94 -17.73
CA GLU A 251 8.55 -13.90 -18.18
C GLU A 251 8.50 -12.67 -17.26
N VAL A 252 7.29 -12.25 -16.86
CA VAL A 252 7.09 -11.11 -15.94
C VAL A 252 7.74 -11.37 -14.58
N GLU A 253 7.73 -12.60 -14.07
CA GLU A 253 8.36 -12.96 -12.79
C GLU A 253 9.89 -12.86 -12.81
N THR A 254 10.48 -13.02 -14.00
CA THR A 254 11.94 -12.94 -14.20
C THR A 254 12.44 -11.52 -14.46
N LEU A 255 11.56 -10.52 -14.55
CA LEU A 255 11.96 -9.14 -14.80
C LEU A 255 12.82 -8.57 -13.65
N PRO A 256 13.81 -7.72 -13.95
CA PRO A 256 14.66 -7.12 -12.92
C PRO A 256 13.82 -6.29 -11.95
N ARG A 257 13.73 -6.76 -10.69
CA ARG A 257 13.21 -5.95 -9.58
C ARG A 257 14.25 -4.87 -9.22
N LYS A 258 14.26 -3.75 -9.93
CA LYS A 258 15.01 -2.56 -9.48
C LYS A 258 14.33 -2.03 -8.21
N HIS A 259 15.03 -2.15 -7.08
CA HIS A 259 14.66 -1.64 -5.75
C HIS A 259 13.33 -2.17 -5.20
N LYS A 260 13.44 -3.11 -4.27
CA LYS A 260 12.36 -3.60 -3.42
C LYS A 260 12.29 -2.75 -2.14
N GLY A 261 12.27 -1.44 -2.32
CA GLY A 261 11.96 -0.43 -1.31
C GLY A 261 11.03 0.57 -1.98
N GLU A 262 9.96 0.98 -1.30
CA GLU A 262 8.98 2.02 -1.70
C GLU A 262 7.67 1.59 -2.41
N ALA A 263 7.30 0.31 -2.54
CA ALA A 263 5.95 -0.02 -3.07
C ALA A 263 5.25 -1.30 -2.56
N GLU A 264 5.76 -1.97 -1.52
CA GLU A 264 5.11 -3.17 -0.95
C GLU A 264 4.56 -3.00 0.48
N VAL A 265 4.61 -1.79 1.07
CA VAL A 265 4.08 -1.56 2.43
C VAL A 265 2.53 -1.51 2.49
N LEU A 266 1.84 -1.58 1.35
CA LEU A 266 0.36 -1.61 1.33
C LEU A 266 -0.27 -2.90 0.76
N THR A 267 0.51 -3.98 0.54
CA THR A 267 -0.06 -5.23 -0.03
C THR A 267 0.38 -6.54 0.59
N CYS A 268 1.22 -6.54 1.63
CA CYS A 268 1.45 -7.76 2.43
C CYS A 268 0.39 -7.90 3.53
N PHE A 269 -0.85 -8.23 3.16
CA PHE A 269 -1.83 -8.76 4.13
C PHE A 269 -2.94 -9.59 3.47
N VAL A 270 -2.64 -10.45 2.50
CA VAL A 270 -3.44 -11.65 2.22
C VAL A 270 -2.74 -12.51 1.19
N SER A 271 -2.08 -13.58 1.65
CA SER A 271 -1.87 -14.84 0.91
C SER A 271 -1.22 -15.84 1.87
N LEU A 272 -2.02 -16.48 2.72
CA LEU A 272 -1.69 -17.81 3.23
C LEU A 272 -2.53 -18.80 2.43
N ASP A 273 -1.85 -19.52 1.56
CA ASP A 273 -2.38 -20.68 0.85
C ASP A 273 -2.87 -21.71 1.87
N VAL A 274 -4.17 -21.96 1.90
CA VAL A 274 -4.75 -23.15 2.49
C VAL A 274 -5.02 -24.12 1.35
N GLN A 275 -4.16 -25.14 1.22
CA GLN A 275 -4.46 -26.32 0.43
C GLN A 275 -5.72 -26.98 1.02
N ARG A 276 -6.82 -26.95 0.27
CA ARG A 276 -7.98 -27.83 0.48
C ARG A 276 -8.02 -28.83 -0.66
N ASP A 277 -7.74 -30.08 -0.33
CA ASP A 277 -8.01 -31.22 -1.20
C ASP A 277 -9.52 -31.40 -1.38
N GLU A 278 -9.97 -31.37 -2.63
CA GLU A 278 -11.32 -31.77 -3.04
C GLU A 278 -11.38 -33.30 -3.17
N ALA A 279 -12.22 -33.93 -2.36
CA ALA A 279 -12.74 -35.27 -2.62
C ALA A 279 -14.02 -35.15 -3.47
N GLY A 280 -13.95 -35.58 -4.73
CA GLY A 280 -15.11 -35.81 -5.58
C GLY A 280 -15.38 -37.30 -5.78
N SER A 281 -16.59 -37.77 -5.47
CA SER A 281 -17.48 -38.45 -6.42
C SER A 281 -18.74 -39.01 -5.74
N SER A 282 -19.90 -38.74 -6.35
CA SER A 282 -21.21 -39.34 -6.06
C SER A 282 -21.48 -40.49 -7.06
N PRO A 283 -22.34 -41.49 -6.77
CA PRO A 283 -23.77 -41.31 -7.09
C PRO A 283 -24.78 -42.01 -6.14
N ARG A 284 -25.99 -41.42 -6.10
CA ARG A 284 -27.32 -41.93 -5.63
C ARG A 284 -27.79 -43.21 -6.36
N PRO A 285 -28.96 -43.85 -6.08
CA PRO A 285 -29.92 -43.74 -4.94
C PRO A 285 -30.44 -45.12 -4.41
N GLU A 286 -31.23 -45.15 -3.31
CA GLU A 286 -32.51 -45.90 -3.13
C GLU A 286 -32.89 -46.09 -1.64
N THR A 287 -34.20 -46.06 -1.36
CA THR A 287 -34.85 -46.45 -0.09
C THR A 287 -35.73 -47.67 -0.42
N PRO A 288 -35.99 -48.66 0.47
CA PRO A 288 -36.90 -48.43 1.61
C PRO A 288 -36.73 -49.31 2.88
N SER A 289 -37.45 -48.87 3.92
CA SER A 289 -38.16 -49.68 4.93
C SER A 289 -37.47 -50.13 6.24
N THR A 290 -37.97 -49.50 7.32
CA THR A 290 -38.50 -50.07 8.59
C THR A 290 -37.62 -51.00 9.44
N VAL A 291 -37.45 -50.65 10.73
CA VAL A 291 -37.85 -51.42 11.94
C VAL A 291 -37.07 -50.90 13.20
N THR A 292 -37.83 -50.38 14.17
CA THR A 292 -37.61 -50.25 15.64
C THR A 292 -36.26 -49.85 16.27
N GLU A 293 -36.28 -48.68 16.95
CA GLU A 293 -35.77 -48.30 18.31
C GLU A 293 -35.24 -49.43 19.24
N PRO A 294 -34.46 -49.16 20.33
CA PRO A 294 -34.10 -47.86 20.96
C PRO A 294 -32.62 -47.72 21.39
N ASP A 295 -32.29 -46.59 22.02
CA ASP A 295 -31.14 -46.31 22.89
C ASP A 295 -29.73 -46.30 22.27
N MET A 296 -29.24 -45.10 21.96
CA MET A 296 -27.81 -44.82 21.99
C MET A 296 -27.57 -43.51 22.72
N GLU A 297 -26.95 -43.67 23.88
CA GLU A 297 -26.47 -42.62 24.76
C GLU A 297 -25.64 -41.58 24.00
N LEU A 298 -25.73 -40.35 24.49
CA LEU A 298 -24.89 -39.23 24.10
C LEU A 298 -23.41 -39.61 24.23
N SER A 299 -22.71 -39.85 23.12
CA SER A 299 -21.24 -39.85 23.13
C SER A 299 -20.76 -38.41 23.32
N PHE A 300 -20.57 -38.01 24.58
CA PHE A 300 -19.58 -36.99 24.88
C PHE A 300 -18.25 -37.48 24.30
N SER A 301 -17.59 -36.63 23.52
CA SER A 301 -16.24 -36.87 23.01
C SER A 301 -15.31 -37.10 24.21
N GLU A 302 -15.08 -38.36 24.57
CA GLU A 302 -14.03 -38.74 25.52
C GLU A 302 -12.70 -38.32 24.89
N VAL A 303 -11.97 -37.42 25.55
CA VAL A 303 -10.61 -37.08 25.13
C VAL A 303 -9.78 -38.33 25.37
N ASP A 304 -9.31 -38.95 24.29
CA ASP A 304 -8.49 -40.16 24.35
C ASP A 304 -7.02 -39.80 24.63
N LEU A 305 -6.32 -40.66 25.35
CA LEU A 305 -4.92 -40.47 25.76
C LEU A 305 -4.01 -40.28 24.54
N ASP A 306 -4.26 -41.04 23.46
CA ASP A 306 -3.52 -40.96 22.20
C ASP A 306 -3.67 -39.58 21.53
N THR A 307 -4.87 -38.99 21.63
CA THR A 307 -5.15 -37.67 21.05
C THR A 307 -4.44 -36.58 21.87
N TYR A 308 -4.46 -36.67 23.20
CA TYR A 308 -3.70 -35.78 24.06
C TYR A 308 -2.20 -35.84 23.77
N GLN A 309 -1.61 -37.05 23.71
CA GLN A 309 -0.19 -37.22 23.43
C GLN A 309 0.22 -36.62 22.08
N THR A 310 -0.57 -36.85 21.03
CA THR A 310 -0.31 -36.27 19.70
C THR A 310 -0.31 -34.73 19.76
N THR A 311 -1.34 -34.13 20.38
CA THR A 311 -1.42 -32.66 20.49
C THR A 311 -0.33 -32.05 21.37
N LEU A 312 0.10 -32.76 22.42
CA LEU A 312 1.20 -32.35 23.28
C LEU A 312 2.53 -32.37 22.51
N GLU A 313 2.80 -33.41 21.75
CA GLU A 313 4.01 -33.55 20.92
C GLU A 313 4.10 -32.46 19.86
N GLU A 314 3.00 -32.15 19.18
CA GLU A 314 2.92 -31.05 18.21
C GLU A 314 3.29 -29.70 18.86
N VAL A 315 2.71 -29.40 20.03
CA VAL A 315 2.98 -28.16 20.75
C VAL A 315 4.42 -28.12 21.26
N LEU A 316 4.97 -29.21 21.79
CA LEU A 316 6.35 -29.27 22.27
C LEU A 316 7.38 -29.14 21.15
N THR A 317 7.09 -29.70 19.97
CA THR A 317 7.93 -29.59 18.77
C THR A 317 7.99 -28.14 18.33
N TRP A 318 6.83 -27.50 18.19
CA TRP A 318 6.78 -26.08 17.87
C TRP A 318 7.47 -25.20 18.93
N LEU A 319 7.29 -25.52 20.23
CA LEU A 319 7.92 -24.78 21.31
C LEU A 319 9.45 -24.83 21.24
N LEU A 320 10.03 -25.98 20.85
CA LEU A 320 11.47 -26.11 20.61
C LEU A 320 11.92 -25.21 19.45
N GLU A 321 11.20 -25.24 18.33
CA GLU A 321 11.51 -24.41 17.16
C GLU A 321 11.41 -22.91 17.49
N ALA A 322 10.42 -22.51 18.29
CA ALA A 322 10.23 -21.13 18.72
C ALA A 322 11.32 -20.66 19.71
N GLU A 323 11.75 -21.53 20.64
CA GLU A 323 12.87 -21.26 21.53
C GLU A 323 14.19 -21.09 20.77
N ASP A 324 14.46 -21.97 19.80
CA ASP A 324 15.65 -21.87 18.93
C ASP A 324 15.60 -20.60 18.06
N THR A 325 14.42 -20.25 17.55
CA THR A 325 14.22 -19.03 16.77
C THR A 325 14.52 -17.80 17.61
N LEU A 326 14.00 -17.71 18.85
CA LEU A 326 14.26 -16.59 19.75
C LEU A 326 15.75 -16.52 20.14
N HIS A 327 16.39 -17.67 20.39
CA HIS A 327 17.80 -17.74 20.72
C HIS A 327 18.71 -17.35 19.53
N GLY A 328 18.27 -17.65 18.31
CA GLY A 328 18.96 -17.28 17.08
C GLY A 328 18.83 -15.81 16.68
N GLN A 329 17.95 -15.03 17.32
CA GLN A 329 17.86 -13.60 17.05
C GLN A 329 19.06 -12.84 17.63
N GLU A 330 19.67 -11.99 16.81
CA GLU A 330 20.86 -11.21 17.19
C GLU A 330 20.57 -10.17 18.29
N GLU A 331 21.62 -9.64 18.93
CA GLU A 331 21.48 -8.53 19.89
C GLU A 331 20.91 -7.28 19.20
N VAL A 332 20.25 -6.41 19.99
CA VAL A 332 19.63 -5.20 19.45
C VAL A 332 20.72 -4.27 18.91
N SER A 333 20.59 -3.90 17.63
CA SER A 333 21.56 -3.03 16.94
C SER A 333 21.53 -1.59 17.47
N ASP A 334 22.58 -0.81 17.16
CA ASP A 334 22.64 0.64 17.35
C ASP A 334 22.28 1.45 16.10
N ASP A 335 22.04 0.77 14.96
CA ASP A 335 21.55 1.40 13.73
C ASP A 335 20.02 1.38 13.64
N VAL A 336 19.43 2.52 13.27
CA VAL A 336 17.97 2.71 13.24
C VAL A 336 17.29 1.77 12.26
N GLU A 337 17.86 1.54 11.08
CA GLU A 337 17.23 0.70 10.06
C GLU A 337 17.38 -0.78 10.41
N GLU A 338 18.52 -1.20 10.97
CA GLU A 338 18.68 -2.56 11.48
C GLU A 338 17.73 -2.85 12.65
N VAL A 339 17.54 -1.90 13.58
CA VAL A 339 16.59 -2.06 14.68
C VAL A 339 15.14 -2.12 14.17
N LYS A 340 14.77 -1.39 13.11
CA LYS A 340 13.45 -1.51 12.47
C LYS A 340 13.22 -2.91 11.90
N ASP A 341 14.21 -3.46 11.20
CA ASP A 341 14.13 -4.83 10.65
C ASP A 341 14.03 -5.88 11.76
N GLN A 342 14.83 -5.72 12.84
CA GLN A 342 14.75 -6.57 14.03
C GLN A 342 13.38 -6.46 14.71
N PHE A 343 12.80 -5.26 14.79
CA PHE A 343 11.48 -5.01 15.36
C PHE A 343 10.37 -5.74 14.57
N HIS A 344 10.34 -5.59 13.23
CA HIS A 344 9.32 -6.25 12.39
C HIS A 344 9.46 -7.79 12.37
N THR A 345 10.70 -8.28 12.38
CA THR A 345 10.97 -9.72 12.48
C THR A 345 10.44 -10.27 13.81
N HIS A 346 10.70 -9.56 14.91
CA HIS A 346 10.23 -9.97 16.24
C HIS A 346 8.72 -9.78 16.42
N GLU A 347 8.11 -8.78 15.76
CA GLU A 347 6.65 -8.60 15.70
C GLU A 347 5.96 -9.81 15.05
N THR A 348 6.51 -10.30 13.93
CA THR A 348 6.02 -11.50 13.25
C THR A 348 6.07 -12.71 14.20
N PHE A 349 7.20 -12.88 14.89
CA PHE A 349 7.37 -13.92 15.90
C PHE A 349 6.37 -13.79 17.07
N MET A 350 6.07 -12.57 17.53
CA MET A 350 5.07 -12.31 18.57
C MET A 350 3.64 -12.66 18.12
N MET A 351 3.32 -12.47 16.83
CA MET A 351 2.04 -12.91 16.26
C MET A 351 1.94 -14.44 16.26
N GLU A 352 3.01 -15.14 15.87
CA GLU A 352 3.08 -16.60 15.92
C GLU A 352 2.92 -17.14 17.34
N LEU A 353 3.61 -16.53 18.32
CA LEU A 353 3.46 -16.83 19.73
C LEU A 353 1.99 -16.68 20.15
N THR A 354 1.35 -15.56 19.80
CA THR A 354 -0.06 -15.31 20.15
C THR A 354 -1.01 -16.34 19.53
N ALA A 355 -0.78 -16.77 18.29
CA ALA A 355 -1.60 -17.78 17.62
C ALA A 355 -1.58 -19.14 18.36
N HIS A 356 -0.41 -19.53 18.88
CA HIS A 356 -0.21 -20.80 19.57
C HIS A 356 -0.64 -20.80 21.04
N GLN A 357 -0.95 -19.63 21.63
CA GLN A 357 -1.46 -19.52 22.99
C GLN A 357 -2.69 -20.41 23.23
N SER A 358 -3.61 -20.46 22.26
CA SER A 358 -4.81 -21.29 22.34
C SER A 358 -4.49 -22.78 22.33
N SER A 359 -3.50 -23.21 21.52
CA SER A 359 -3.07 -24.60 21.43
C SER A 359 -2.45 -25.08 22.76
N VAL A 360 -1.56 -24.28 23.35
CA VAL A 360 -0.99 -24.55 24.67
C VAL A 360 -2.09 -24.65 25.73
N GLY A 361 -3.06 -23.73 25.71
CA GLY A 361 -4.22 -23.76 26.61
C GLY A 361 -5.08 -25.02 26.44
N ASN A 362 -5.30 -25.46 25.20
CA ASN A 362 -6.07 -26.66 24.89
C ASN A 362 -5.38 -27.93 25.40
N VAL A 363 -4.06 -28.06 25.25
CA VAL A 363 -3.29 -29.20 25.76
C VAL A 363 -3.36 -29.26 27.29
N LEU A 364 -3.17 -28.13 27.97
CA LEU A 364 -3.31 -28.05 29.43
C LEU A 364 -4.74 -28.39 29.89
N GLN A 365 -5.76 -27.98 29.14
CA GLN A 365 -7.15 -28.33 29.45
C GLN A 365 -7.42 -29.82 29.22
N ALA A 366 -6.93 -30.40 28.13
CA ALA A 366 -7.08 -31.82 27.81
C ALA A 366 -6.41 -32.71 28.86
N GLY A 367 -5.19 -32.39 29.29
CA GLY A 367 -4.50 -33.13 30.35
C GLY A 367 -5.25 -33.08 31.70
N ASN A 368 -5.80 -31.92 32.07
CA ASN A 368 -6.64 -31.82 33.27
C ASN A 368 -7.95 -32.63 33.16
N GLN A 369 -8.55 -32.70 31.97
CA GLN A 369 -9.74 -33.52 31.73
C GLN A 369 -9.44 -35.01 31.85
N LEU A 370 -8.31 -35.47 31.30
CA LEU A 370 -7.86 -36.87 31.41
C LEU A 370 -7.65 -37.30 32.86
N ILE A 371 -6.98 -36.46 33.66
CA ILE A 371 -6.80 -36.71 35.10
C ILE A 371 -8.16 -36.73 35.83
N ALA A 372 -9.09 -35.84 35.47
CA ALA A 372 -10.40 -35.76 36.12
C ALA A 372 -11.32 -36.96 35.82
N GLN A 373 -11.10 -37.66 34.70
CA GLN A 373 -11.87 -38.87 34.35
C GLN A 373 -11.53 -40.06 35.25
N GLY A 374 -10.33 -40.11 35.84
CA GLY A 374 -9.92 -41.16 36.79
C GLY A 374 -9.82 -42.56 36.19
N HIS A 375 -9.71 -42.66 34.86
CA HIS A 375 -9.52 -43.91 34.12
C HIS A 375 -8.04 -44.29 33.92
N LEU A 376 -7.11 -43.43 34.35
CA LEU A 376 -5.67 -43.58 34.22
C LEU A 376 -5.05 -44.25 35.45
N SER A 377 -3.89 -44.88 35.27
CA SER A 377 -3.07 -45.35 36.38
C SER A 377 -2.41 -44.17 37.12
N GLU A 378 -2.03 -44.39 38.39
CA GLU A 378 -1.35 -43.38 39.21
C GLU A 378 -0.02 -42.92 38.57
N GLU A 379 0.65 -43.82 37.83
CA GLU A 379 1.88 -43.52 37.09
C GLU A 379 1.61 -42.61 35.86
N GLU A 380 0.57 -42.92 35.08
CA GLU A 380 0.17 -42.11 33.90
C GLU A 380 -0.35 -40.72 34.30
N GLU A 381 -1.11 -40.61 35.40
CA GLU A 381 -1.56 -39.32 35.90
C GLU A 381 -0.38 -38.44 36.34
N GLU A 382 0.63 -39.03 36.98
CA GLU A 382 1.82 -38.28 37.40
C GLU A 382 2.65 -37.83 36.20
N GLU A 383 2.83 -38.70 35.19
CA GLU A 383 3.50 -38.33 33.95
C GLU A 383 2.81 -37.16 33.25
N ILE A 384 1.47 -37.19 33.13
CA ILE A 384 0.70 -36.09 32.54
C ILE A 384 0.87 -34.79 33.34
N ARG A 385 0.89 -34.84 34.68
CA ARG A 385 1.16 -33.64 35.51
C ARG A 385 2.54 -33.08 35.29
N GLU A 386 3.57 -33.92 35.21
CA GLU A 386 4.94 -33.50 34.93
C GLU A 386 5.05 -32.85 33.55
N GLN A 387 4.46 -33.48 32.52
CA GLN A 387 4.44 -32.95 31.15
C GLN A 387 3.73 -31.59 31.06
N MET A 388 2.55 -31.44 31.67
CA MET A 388 1.83 -30.15 31.70
C MET A 388 2.63 -29.07 32.45
N THR A 389 3.28 -29.43 33.55
CA THR A 389 4.10 -28.50 34.32
C THR A 389 5.31 -28.02 33.51
N LEU A 390 5.98 -28.94 32.82
CA LEU A 390 7.10 -28.62 31.93
C LEU A 390 6.67 -27.74 30.76
N LEU A 391 5.56 -28.08 30.08
CA LEU A 391 4.99 -27.31 28.99
C LEU A 391 4.69 -25.87 29.44
N ASN A 392 3.96 -25.71 30.55
CA ASN A 392 3.60 -24.39 31.07
C ASN A 392 4.84 -23.57 31.47
N SER A 393 5.83 -24.20 32.09
CA SER A 393 7.08 -23.54 32.48
C SER A 393 7.89 -23.03 31.28
N ARG A 394 8.02 -23.86 30.22
CA ARG A 394 8.76 -23.49 29.01
C ARG A 394 8.03 -22.42 28.22
N TRP A 395 6.72 -22.57 28.03
CA TRP A 395 5.85 -21.56 27.41
C TRP A 395 5.96 -20.21 28.11
N GLU A 396 5.83 -20.17 29.44
CA GLU A 396 5.88 -18.93 30.19
C GLU A 396 7.28 -18.29 30.13
N SER A 397 8.34 -19.09 30.17
CA SER A 397 9.71 -18.61 30.03
C SER A 397 9.94 -17.99 28.65
N LEU A 398 9.50 -18.66 27.59
CA LEU A 398 9.56 -18.15 26.21
C LEU A 398 8.79 -16.83 26.11
N ARG A 399 7.54 -16.81 26.56
CA ARG A 399 6.67 -15.63 26.51
C ARG A 399 7.28 -14.41 27.22
N VAL A 400 7.80 -14.60 28.43
CA VAL A 400 8.44 -13.52 29.19
C VAL A 400 9.71 -13.03 28.48
N ALA A 401 10.55 -13.93 27.97
CA ALA A 401 11.75 -13.57 27.23
C ALA A 401 11.42 -12.77 25.96
N SER A 402 10.39 -13.18 25.20
CA SER A 402 9.94 -12.48 24.00
C SER A 402 9.37 -11.10 24.30
N MET A 403 8.58 -10.96 25.38
CA MET A 403 8.07 -9.66 25.82
C MET A 403 9.19 -8.70 26.26
N ASN A 404 10.18 -9.20 27.01
CA ASN A 404 11.34 -8.41 27.41
C ASN A 404 12.14 -7.93 26.19
N ARG A 405 12.33 -8.79 25.19
CA ARG A 405 12.98 -8.42 23.94
C ARG A 405 12.19 -7.37 23.16
N GLN A 406 10.87 -7.52 23.04
CA GLN A 406 10.00 -6.54 22.39
C GLN A 406 10.08 -5.18 23.08
N ALA A 407 10.04 -5.14 24.41
CA ALA A 407 10.19 -3.91 25.18
C ALA A 407 11.55 -3.25 24.94
N ARG A 408 12.62 -4.05 24.87
CA ARG A 408 13.98 -3.54 24.59
C ARG A 408 14.12 -2.99 23.17
N LEU A 409 13.62 -3.69 22.16
CA LEU A 409 13.61 -3.22 20.78
C LEU A 409 12.84 -1.90 20.67
N HIS A 410 11.68 -1.81 21.31
CA HIS A 410 10.88 -0.59 21.34
C HIS A 410 11.61 0.57 22.00
N GLU A 411 12.21 0.35 23.17
CA GLU A 411 12.98 1.37 23.91
C GLU A 411 14.13 1.94 23.05
N VAL A 412 14.95 1.06 22.48
CA VAL A 412 16.11 1.46 21.66
C VAL A 412 15.66 2.17 20.39
N LEU A 413 14.61 1.67 19.72
CA LEU A 413 14.08 2.30 18.51
C LEU A 413 13.55 3.72 18.78
N MET A 414 12.84 3.91 19.88
CA MET A 414 12.35 5.23 20.31
C MET A 414 13.51 6.18 20.62
N GLU A 415 14.54 5.72 21.33
CA GLU A 415 15.74 6.53 21.65
C GLU A 415 16.46 6.99 20.38
N LEU A 416 16.70 6.06 19.44
CA LEU A 416 17.37 6.33 18.17
C LEU A 416 16.56 7.29 17.28
N GLN A 417 15.24 7.10 17.17
CA GLN A 417 14.37 8.00 16.41
C GLN A 417 14.35 9.41 17.03
N GLN A 418 14.26 9.51 18.36
CA GLN A 418 14.31 10.81 19.04
C GLN A 418 15.66 11.51 18.82
N GLN A 419 16.76 10.76 18.80
CA GLN A 419 18.09 11.28 18.49
C GLN A 419 18.17 11.80 17.05
N GLN A 420 17.61 11.09 16.07
CA GLN A 420 17.54 11.57 14.68
C GLN A 420 16.72 12.86 14.55
N LEU A 421 15.59 12.98 15.26
CA LEU A 421 14.78 14.20 15.29
C LEU A 421 15.53 15.39 15.90
N GLN A 422 16.25 15.17 16.99
CA GLN A 422 17.05 16.22 17.62
C GLN A 422 18.18 16.70 16.70
N GLN A 423 18.88 15.78 16.02
CA GLN A 423 19.92 16.12 15.05
C GLN A 423 19.36 16.98 13.91
N LEU A 424 18.19 16.63 13.37
CA LEU A 424 17.53 17.41 12.33
C LEU A 424 17.15 18.82 12.84
N SER A 425 16.63 18.91 14.07
CA SER A 425 16.28 20.19 14.69
C SER A 425 17.48 21.12 14.85
N ASP A 426 18.60 20.58 15.33
CA ASP A 426 19.84 21.34 15.53
C ASP A 426 20.39 21.83 14.17
N TRP A 427 20.41 20.93 13.19
CA TRP A 427 20.85 21.24 11.84
C TRP A 427 19.98 22.31 11.15
N LEU A 428 18.65 22.22 11.31
CA LEU A 428 17.72 23.23 10.82
C LEU A 428 17.97 24.59 11.47
N THR A 429 18.26 24.60 12.77
CA THR A 429 18.55 25.84 13.52
C THR A 429 19.80 26.54 12.98
N GLU A 430 20.86 25.78 12.73
CA GLU A 430 22.09 26.31 12.13
C GLU A 430 21.85 26.82 10.70
N THR A 431 21.10 26.05 9.91
CA THR A 431 20.78 26.38 8.52
C THR A 431 19.90 27.63 8.41
N GLU A 432 18.89 27.76 9.26
CA GLU A 432 18.04 28.97 9.36
C GLU A 432 18.88 30.21 9.75
N ALA A 433 19.82 30.06 10.68
CA ALA A 433 20.74 31.15 11.05
C ALA A 433 21.64 31.56 9.87
N ARG A 434 22.15 30.58 9.11
CA ARG A 434 22.92 30.82 7.88
C ARG A 434 22.08 31.54 6.83
N ILE A 435 20.82 31.13 6.62
CA ILE A 435 19.88 31.79 5.71
C ILE A 435 19.68 33.25 6.10
N ARG A 436 19.35 33.53 7.37
CA ARG A 436 19.13 34.91 7.86
C ARG A 436 20.34 35.80 7.64
N LYS A 437 21.55 35.28 7.89
CA LYS A 437 22.78 36.02 7.63
C LYS A 437 22.86 36.45 6.17
N ILE A 438 22.56 35.54 5.26
CA ILE A 438 22.64 35.81 3.82
C ILE A 438 21.53 36.76 3.35
N GLU A 439 20.32 36.70 3.93
CA GLU A 439 19.26 37.67 3.64
C GLU A 439 19.65 39.11 4.01
N THR A 440 20.45 39.26 5.07
CA THR A 440 20.92 40.57 5.53
C THR A 440 22.15 41.10 4.80
N GLU A 441 22.78 40.29 3.94
CA GLU A 441 23.96 40.71 3.18
C GLU A 441 23.57 41.72 2.08
N PRO A 442 24.31 42.84 1.93
CA PRO A 442 24.04 43.79 0.87
C PRO A 442 24.22 43.15 -0.51
N GLY A 443 23.38 43.55 -1.48
CA GLY A 443 23.43 43.04 -2.85
C GLY A 443 24.83 43.16 -3.48
N ALA A 444 25.19 42.18 -4.31
CA ALA A 444 26.51 42.11 -4.94
C ALA A 444 26.83 43.40 -5.70
N LYS A 445 28.05 43.92 -5.49
CA LYS A 445 28.51 45.19 -6.08
C LYS A 445 29.31 44.99 -7.36
N ASP A 446 29.84 43.79 -7.55
CA ASP A 446 30.65 43.39 -8.71
C ASP A 446 30.41 41.91 -9.04
N LEU A 447 30.93 41.48 -10.21
CA LEU A 447 30.70 40.13 -10.73
C LEU A 447 31.34 39.04 -9.86
N ASP A 448 32.46 39.36 -9.21
CA ASP A 448 33.20 38.40 -8.39
C ASP A 448 32.46 38.13 -7.07
N THR A 449 31.92 39.17 -6.40
CA THR A 449 31.04 38.96 -5.23
C THR A 449 29.75 38.22 -5.60
N TYR A 450 29.23 38.43 -6.81
CA TYR A 450 28.05 37.71 -7.29
C TYR A 450 28.30 36.22 -7.56
N LYS A 451 29.45 35.88 -8.17
CA LYS A 451 29.88 34.49 -8.35
C LYS A 451 30.09 33.80 -7.01
N GLU A 452 30.65 34.52 -6.03
CA GLU A 452 30.80 34.01 -4.66
C GLU A 452 29.44 33.70 -4.02
N GLN A 453 28.43 34.56 -4.19
CA GLN A 453 27.06 34.30 -3.72
C GLN A 453 26.42 33.08 -4.38
N ILE A 454 26.67 32.85 -5.68
CA ILE A 454 26.21 31.64 -6.39
C ILE A 454 26.89 30.39 -5.82
N GLU A 455 28.19 30.44 -5.54
CA GLU A 455 28.91 29.29 -4.99
C GLU A 455 28.48 28.99 -3.55
N GLN A 456 28.33 30.01 -2.71
CA GLN A 456 27.76 29.87 -1.37
C GLN A 456 26.35 29.28 -1.40
N HIS A 457 25.53 29.69 -2.38
CA HIS A 457 24.23 29.11 -2.60
C HIS A 457 24.33 27.64 -3.01
N LYS A 458 25.24 27.27 -3.93
CA LYS A 458 25.46 25.87 -4.32
C LYS A 458 25.96 25.00 -3.18
N MET A 459 26.78 25.53 -2.28
CA MET A 459 27.23 24.79 -1.10
C MET A 459 26.07 24.54 -0.14
N LEU A 460 25.28 25.57 0.17
CA LEU A 460 24.01 25.39 0.88
C LEU A 460 23.13 24.38 0.13
N GLN A 461 23.16 24.42 -1.21
CA GLN A 461 22.56 23.53 -2.19
C GLN A 461 23.26 22.17 -2.39
N ASN A 462 24.27 21.79 -1.59
CA ASN A 462 24.65 20.39 -1.40
C ASN A 462 24.33 19.90 0.02
N ASP A 463 24.31 20.80 1.02
CA ASP A 463 24.10 20.46 2.44
C ASP A 463 22.69 19.88 2.76
N LEU A 464 21.56 20.57 2.50
CA LEU A 464 20.23 19.90 2.57
C LEU A 464 20.06 18.61 1.70
N GLU A 465 20.82 18.30 0.64
CA GLU A 465 20.71 17.10 -0.22
C GLU A 465 21.32 15.92 0.52
N ALA A 466 22.46 16.15 1.18
CA ALA A 466 23.03 15.20 2.12
C ALA A 466 22.08 14.99 3.32
N GLU A 467 21.51 16.07 3.85
CA GLU A 467 20.60 15.98 5.00
C GLU A 467 19.25 15.31 4.65
N GLN A 468 18.81 15.38 3.39
CA GLN A 468 17.61 14.69 2.91
C GLN A 468 17.64 13.19 3.10
N VAL A 469 18.81 12.58 2.95
CA VAL A 469 18.94 11.13 3.13
C VAL A 469 18.53 10.74 4.55
N LYS A 470 18.85 11.57 5.54
CA LYS A 470 18.48 11.37 6.95
C LYS A 470 17.02 11.71 7.21
N VAL A 471 16.50 12.79 6.61
CA VAL A 471 15.07 13.15 6.67
C VAL A 471 14.18 12.04 6.10
N ASN A 472 14.63 11.34 5.05
CA ASN A 472 13.90 10.19 4.50
C ASN A 472 13.80 9.02 5.49
N SER A 473 14.84 8.74 6.29
CA SER A 473 14.79 7.67 7.31
C SER A 473 13.74 7.96 8.40
N LEU A 474 13.53 9.25 8.73
CA LEU A 474 12.51 9.72 9.65
C LEU A 474 11.06 9.58 9.12
N THR A 475 10.87 9.39 7.81
CA THR A 475 9.52 9.23 7.23
C THR A 475 8.90 7.85 7.51
N HIS A 476 9.72 6.86 7.83
CA HIS A 476 9.31 5.49 8.16
C HIS A 476 9.49 5.24 9.66
N MET A 477 9.14 6.23 10.50
CA MET A 477 9.17 6.06 11.94
C MET A 477 8.10 5.07 12.40
N VAL A 478 8.52 4.11 13.21
CA VAL A 478 7.64 3.16 13.88
C VAL A 478 7.17 3.80 15.16
N VAL A 479 5.88 4.11 15.27
CA VAL A 479 5.26 4.64 16.49
C VAL A 479 4.42 3.54 17.12
N VAL A 480 4.79 3.08 18.31
CA VAL A 480 3.99 2.09 19.05
C VAL A 480 3.16 2.83 20.09
N VAL A 481 1.84 2.66 19.99
CA VAL A 481 0.88 3.20 20.95
C VAL A 481 0.72 2.18 22.06
N ASP A 482 1.38 2.40 23.20
CA ASP A 482 1.12 1.61 24.42
C ASP A 482 -0.17 2.13 25.08
N GLU A 483 -1.05 1.20 25.47
CA GLU A 483 -2.31 1.50 26.19
C GLU A 483 -2.06 2.25 27.52
N ASN A 484 -0.86 2.12 28.09
CA ASN A 484 -0.47 2.78 29.34
C ASN A 484 0.21 4.14 29.16
N SER A 485 0.88 4.39 28.02
CA SER A 485 1.44 5.69 27.68
C SER A 485 0.47 6.43 26.75
N GLY A 486 -0.61 6.95 27.33
CA GLY A 486 -1.74 7.52 26.59
C GLY A 486 -1.37 8.56 25.53
N ASP A 487 -2.37 8.89 24.70
CA ASP A 487 -2.40 9.81 23.53
C ASP A 487 -1.41 10.99 23.49
N ASN A 488 -0.95 11.48 24.65
CA ASN A 488 -0.03 12.59 24.82
C ASN A 488 1.40 12.35 24.30
N ALA A 489 1.98 11.14 24.44
CA ALA A 489 3.35 10.89 23.98
C ALA A 489 3.43 10.84 22.45
N THR A 490 2.45 10.18 21.83
CA THR A 490 2.26 10.12 20.37
C THR A 490 1.95 11.51 19.81
N ALA A 491 1.04 12.26 20.43
CA ALA A 491 0.72 13.63 20.01
C ALA A 491 1.92 14.58 20.10
N ALA A 492 2.76 14.45 21.14
CA ALA A 492 3.97 15.26 21.28
C ALA A 492 5.00 14.97 20.17
N LEU A 493 5.15 13.70 19.80
CA LEU A 493 6.01 13.28 18.69
C LEU A 493 5.49 13.79 17.34
N GLU A 494 4.18 13.69 17.11
CA GLU A 494 3.51 14.24 15.92
C GLU A 494 3.67 15.76 15.82
N GLU A 495 3.52 16.50 16.92
CA GLU A 495 3.72 17.95 16.96
C GLU A 495 5.17 18.33 16.64
N GLN A 496 6.14 17.56 17.16
CA GLN A 496 7.56 17.76 16.84
C GLN A 496 7.85 17.50 15.36
N LEU A 497 7.34 16.40 14.80
CA LEU A 497 7.48 16.08 13.38
C LEU A 497 6.85 17.16 12.49
N GLN A 498 5.66 17.65 12.85
CA GLN A 498 4.99 18.73 12.13
C GLN A 498 5.82 20.01 12.15
N SER A 499 6.31 20.42 13.32
CA SER A 499 7.15 21.61 13.49
C SER A 499 8.46 21.53 12.69
N LEU A 500 9.16 20.40 12.75
CA LEU A 500 10.38 20.18 11.96
C LEU A 500 10.08 20.15 10.45
N GLY A 501 8.96 19.54 10.06
CA GLY A 501 8.47 19.53 8.70
C GLY A 501 8.21 20.94 8.16
N GLU A 502 7.56 21.81 8.93
CA GLU A 502 7.29 23.20 8.55
C GLU A 502 8.57 24.05 8.42
N ARG A 503 9.53 23.86 9.34
CA ARG A 503 10.83 24.55 9.33
C ARG A 503 11.67 24.13 8.12
N TRP A 504 11.79 22.83 7.92
CA TRP A 504 12.36 22.26 6.70
C TRP A 504 11.67 22.82 5.47
N ALA A 505 10.34 22.91 5.53
CA ALA A 505 9.49 23.46 4.48
C ALA A 505 9.68 24.99 4.25
N ALA A 506 10.28 25.71 5.17
CA ALA A 506 10.63 27.12 4.98
C ALA A 506 12.01 27.24 4.33
N VAL A 507 12.99 26.48 4.85
CA VAL A 507 14.39 26.51 4.43
C VAL A 507 14.55 26.24 2.95
N CYS A 508 13.98 25.16 2.42
CA CYS A 508 14.22 24.88 1.02
C CYS A 508 13.39 25.75 0.07
N ARG A 509 12.20 26.26 0.44
CA ARG A 509 11.41 27.23 -0.35
C ARG A 509 12.19 28.53 -0.51
N TRP A 510 12.81 28.98 0.57
CA TRP A 510 13.68 30.14 0.53
C TRP A 510 14.88 29.90 -0.37
N THR A 511 15.49 28.72 -0.24
CA THR A 511 16.59 28.30 -1.12
C THR A 511 16.05 28.32 -2.55
N GLU A 512 14.79 27.90 -2.75
CA GLU A 512 14.10 27.83 -4.04
C GLU A 512 14.03 29.18 -4.77
N GLU A 513 13.39 30.12 -4.11
CA GLU A 513 13.19 31.46 -4.63
C GLU A 513 14.52 32.18 -4.85
N ARG A 514 15.52 31.92 -4.00
CA ARG A 514 16.81 32.56 -4.10
C ARG A 514 17.59 32.14 -5.34
N TRP A 515 17.59 30.88 -5.75
CA TRP A 515 18.25 30.49 -7.00
C TRP A 515 17.58 31.12 -8.21
N HIS A 516 16.25 31.18 -8.25
CA HIS A 516 15.54 31.80 -9.36
C HIS A 516 15.96 33.27 -9.50
N LYS A 517 15.99 34.00 -8.39
CA LYS A 517 16.50 35.38 -8.34
C LYS A 517 17.96 35.48 -8.79
N LEU A 518 18.81 34.52 -8.37
CA LEU A 518 20.21 34.47 -8.81
C LEU A 518 20.36 34.10 -10.30
N GLN A 519 19.49 33.28 -10.87
CA GLN A 519 19.53 32.95 -12.30
C GLN A 519 19.06 34.13 -13.15
N GLU A 520 17.97 34.79 -12.75
CA GLU A 520 17.46 35.98 -13.45
C GLU A 520 18.49 37.10 -13.50
N VAL A 521 19.08 37.43 -12.35
CA VAL A 521 20.09 38.50 -12.27
C VAL A 521 21.36 38.11 -13.03
N TYR A 522 21.78 36.83 -13.00
CA TYR A 522 22.91 36.34 -13.81
C TYR A 522 22.67 36.51 -15.32
N MET A 523 21.47 36.17 -15.80
CA MET A 523 21.09 36.31 -17.21
C MET A 523 21.09 37.79 -17.66
N VAL A 524 20.52 38.68 -16.85
CA VAL A 524 20.54 40.12 -17.11
C VAL A 524 21.97 40.66 -17.16
N TRP A 525 22.84 40.20 -16.27
CA TRP A 525 24.25 40.61 -16.24
C TRP A 525 25.04 40.11 -17.45
N GLN A 526 24.80 38.89 -17.93
CA GLN A 526 25.39 38.37 -19.18
C GLN A 526 24.98 39.22 -20.39
N GLN A 527 23.73 39.65 -20.45
CA GLN A 527 23.22 40.50 -21.52
C GLN A 527 23.89 41.88 -21.49
N LEU A 528 24.07 42.45 -20.28
CA LEU A 528 24.75 43.73 -20.09
C LEU A 528 26.24 43.69 -20.50
N GLN A 529 26.93 42.56 -20.26
CA GLN A 529 28.28 42.32 -20.79
C GLN A 529 28.31 42.20 -22.32
N SER A 530 27.37 41.47 -22.92
CA SER A 530 27.23 41.39 -24.39
C SER A 530 27.07 42.80 -25.00
N ASP A 531 26.25 43.63 -24.38
CA ASP A 531 25.91 44.94 -24.90
C ASP A 531 27.04 45.95 -24.68
N GLN A 532 27.79 45.87 -23.56
CA GLN A 532 29.04 46.62 -23.37
C GLN A 532 30.11 46.24 -24.41
N VAL A 533 30.27 44.95 -24.71
CA VAL A 533 31.23 44.50 -25.73
C VAL A 533 30.82 45.01 -27.11
N LYS A 534 29.54 44.91 -27.49
CA LYS A 534 29.03 45.43 -28.77
C LYS A 534 29.15 46.96 -28.89
N GLY A 535 28.95 47.69 -27.80
CA GLY A 535 29.08 49.15 -27.75
C GLY A 535 30.53 49.68 -27.84
N GLN A 536 31.54 48.82 -27.66
CA GLN A 536 32.95 49.18 -27.87
C GLN A 536 33.42 49.01 -29.33
N TYR A 537 32.60 48.39 -30.20
CA TYR A 537 32.88 48.21 -31.64
C TYR A 537 32.04 49.13 -32.55
N LEU A 538 31.29 50.06 -31.97
CA LEU A 538 30.64 51.20 -32.63
C LEU A 538 31.40 52.47 -32.27
#